data_AF-A0A9C7UKP3-F1
#
_entry.id   AF-A0A9C7UKP3-F1
#
_cell.length_a   1.000
_cell.length_b   1.000
_cell.length_c   1.000
_cell.angle_alpha   90.00
_cell.angle_beta   90.00
_cell.angle_gamma   90.00
#
_symmetry.space_group_name_H-M   'P 1'
#
loop_
_entity.id
_entity.type
_entity.pdbx_description
1 polymer ?
#
loop_
_entity_poly.entity_id
_entity_poly.type
_entity_poly.pdbx_seq_one_letter_code
_entity_poly.pdbx_strand_id
1 'polypeptide(L)'
;MGIPLIAMTGQATSTLGNTAVECLDTGVDKEACPHNLAPTASTTATLGMGDALAVAVLKSRGFSRDDFARSHPRRYPGTTFIDLRSGCHAHP
;
A
#
# COMPACT_ATOMS: atom_id res chain seq x y z
N MET A 1 -24.22 -8.11 17.22
CA MET A 1 -23.01 -8.19 16.36
C MET A 1 -22.87 -6.83 15.68
N GLY A 2 -21.77 -6.12 15.90
CA GLY A 2 -21.57 -4.75 15.41
C GLY A 2 -20.09 -4.40 15.38
N ILE A 3 -19.32 -5.12 14.57
CA ILE A 3 -17.90 -4.83 14.36
C ILE A 3 -17.84 -3.61 13.42
N PRO A 4 -17.15 -2.52 13.79
CA PRO A 4 -16.97 -1.38 12.90
C PRO A 4 -16.30 -1.81 11.60
N LEU A 5 -16.92 -1.46 10.47
CA LEU A 5 -16.42 -1.78 9.13
C LEU A 5 -15.82 -0.52 8.50
N ILE A 6 -14.56 -0.59 8.08
CA ILE A 6 -13.96 0.41 7.20
C ILE A 6 -13.90 -0.21 5.80
N ALA A 7 -14.43 0.49 4.80
CA ALA A 7 -14.40 0.04 3.41
C ALA A 7 -13.25 0.69 2.64
N MET A 8 -12.64 -0.06 1.72
CA MET A 8 -11.80 0.46 0.65
C MET A 8 -12.46 0.07 -0.67
N THR A 9 -12.97 1.03 -1.42
CA THR A 9 -13.71 0.76 -2.67
C THR A 9 -13.66 1.95 -3.59
N GLY A 10 -13.65 1.71 -4.91
CA GLY A 10 -13.75 2.78 -5.91
C GLY A 10 -15.16 3.31 -6.14
N GLN A 11 -16.16 2.81 -5.40
CA GLN A 11 -17.53 3.29 -5.46
C GLN A 11 -18.07 3.50 -4.05
N ALA A 12 -17.85 4.69 -3.48
CA ALA A 12 -18.25 5.03 -2.12
C ALA A 12 -19.78 4.89 -1.87
N THR A 13 -20.59 5.08 -2.90
CA THR A 13 -22.06 4.91 -2.83
C THR A 13 -22.54 3.47 -3.02
N SER A 14 -21.63 2.50 -3.16
CA SER A 14 -21.98 1.08 -3.23
C SER A 14 -22.55 0.55 -1.91
N THR A 15 -23.15 -0.64 -1.93
CA THR A 15 -23.62 -1.31 -0.71
C THR A 15 -22.52 -1.43 0.35
N LEU A 16 -21.28 -1.73 -0.08
CA LEU A 16 -20.13 -1.83 0.83
C LEU A 16 -19.80 -0.47 1.46
N GLY A 17 -19.71 0.59 0.66
CA GLY A 17 -19.39 1.94 1.14
C GLY A 17 -20.46 2.49 2.08
N ASN A 18 -21.74 2.32 1.76
CA ASN A 18 -22.85 2.77 2.60
C ASN A 18 -23.01 1.99 3.92
N THR A 19 -22.49 0.76 3.99
CA THR A 19 -22.55 -0.08 5.21
C THR A 19 -21.37 0.18 6.15
N ALA A 20 -20.29 0.78 5.65
CA ALA A 20 -19.10 1.07 6.43
C ALA A 20 -19.27 2.32 7.29
N VAL A 21 -18.59 2.37 8.44
CA VAL A 21 -18.52 3.57 9.27
C VAL A 21 -17.65 4.65 8.61
N GLU A 22 -16.66 4.23 7.83
CA GLU A 22 -15.79 5.08 7.03
C GLU A 22 -15.46 4.38 5.71
N CYS A 23 -15.44 5.13 4.61
CA CYS A 23 -15.12 4.62 3.29
C CYS A 23 -13.91 5.36 2.73
N LEU A 24 -12.84 4.62 2.48
CA LEU A 24 -11.64 5.09 1.81
C LEU A 24 -11.81 4.84 0.30
N ASP A 25 -11.99 5.90 -0.47
CA ASP A 25 -12.20 5.80 -1.91
C ASP A 25 -10.88 5.51 -2.64
N THR A 26 -10.78 4.33 -3.26
CA THR A 26 -9.62 3.90 -4.07
C THR A 26 -9.91 3.93 -5.57
N GLY A 27 -10.96 4.65 -5.97
CA GLY A 27 -11.38 4.82 -7.35
C GLY A 27 -10.32 5.52 -8.20
N VAL A 28 -10.30 5.17 -9.48
CA VAL A 28 -9.43 5.81 -10.48
C VAL A 28 -10.29 6.19 -11.67
N ASP A 29 -10.01 7.33 -12.28
CA ASP A 29 -10.77 7.80 -13.45
C ASP A 29 -10.61 6.86 -14.66
N LYS A 30 -9.47 6.17 -14.74
CA LYS A 30 -9.13 5.28 -15.85
C LYS A 30 -8.13 4.20 -15.45
N GLU A 31 -8.33 2.99 -15.95
CA GLU A 31 -7.33 1.92 -15.87
C GLU A 31 -6.17 2.13 -16.85
N ALA A 32 -5.00 1.62 -16.50
CA ALA A 32 -3.86 1.58 -17.42
C ALA A 32 -4.09 0.57 -18.57
N CYS A 33 -4.94 -0.44 -18.35
CA CYS A 33 -5.38 -1.36 -19.39
C CYS A 33 -6.27 -0.64 -20.43
N PRO A 34 -5.92 -0.64 -21.74
CA PRO A 34 -6.70 0.04 -22.77
C PRO A 34 -8.13 -0.47 -22.93
N HIS A 35 -8.38 -1.72 -22.52
CA HIS A 35 -9.67 -2.39 -22.65
C HIS A 35 -10.46 -2.40 -21.33
N ASN A 36 -9.93 -1.82 -20.25
CA ASN A 36 -10.58 -1.77 -18.94
C ASN A 36 -11.00 -3.16 -18.38
N LEU A 37 -10.33 -4.24 -18.83
CA LEU A 37 -10.63 -5.61 -18.44
C LEU A 37 -9.83 -6.05 -17.19
N ALA A 38 -8.62 -5.51 -17.04
CA ALA A 38 -7.72 -5.88 -15.97
C ALA A 38 -7.57 -4.71 -14.98
N PRO A 39 -7.74 -4.97 -13.68
CA PRO A 39 -7.49 -3.96 -12.67
C PRO A 39 -5.97 -3.72 -12.55
N THR A 40 -5.56 -2.47 -12.73
CA THR A 40 -4.14 -2.09 -12.82
C THR A 40 -3.86 -0.84 -12.00
N ALA A 41 -4.46 0.29 -12.39
CA ALA A 41 -4.36 1.54 -11.68
C ALA A 41 -5.16 1.46 -10.36
N SER A 42 -6.35 0.84 -10.38
CA SER A 42 -7.17 0.67 -9.17
C SER A 42 -6.52 -0.23 -8.11
N THR A 43 -5.88 -1.33 -8.52
CA THR A 43 -5.14 -2.20 -7.59
C THR A 43 -3.90 -1.51 -7.04
N THR A 44 -3.20 -0.73 -7.87
CA THR A 44 -2.06 0.08 -7.42
C THR A 44 -2.49 1.18 -6.45
N ALA A 45 -3.60 1.88 -6.73
CA ALA A 45 -4.17 2.89 -5.83
C ALA A 45 -4.59 2.27 -4.48
N THR A 46 -5.22 1.10 -4.52
CA THR A 46 -5.60 0.34 -3.32
C THR A 46 -4.37 -0.08 -2.51
N LEU A 47 -3.31 -0.55 -3.17
CA LEU A 47 -2.05 -0.92 -2.52
C LEU A 47 -1.39 0.29 -1.85
N GLY A 48 -1.25 1.41 -2.57
CA GLY A 48 -0.68 2.64 -2.03
C GLY A 48 -1.47 3.21 -0.85
N MET A 49 -2.81 3.10 -0.90
CA MET A 49 -3.66 3.47 0.22
C MET A 49 -3.46 2.56 1.44
N GLY A 50 -3.27 1.26 1.22
CA GLY A 50 -2.91 0.30 2.28
C GLY A 50 -1.59 0.65 2.96
N ASP A 51 -0.55 1.00 2.20
CA ASP A 51 0.74 1.44 2.72
C ASP A 51 0.61 2.73 3.54
N ALA A 52 -0.11 3.72 3.01
CA ALA A 52 -0.35 4.98 3.70
C ALA A 52 -1.09 4.77 5.04
N LEU A 53 -2.11 3.91 5.05
CA LEU A 53 -2.85 3.55 6.26
C LEU A 53 -1.95 2.85 7.28
N ALA A 54 -1.13 1.88 6.85
CA ALA A 54 -0.20 1.18 7.71
C ALA A 54 0.80 2.16 8.35
N VAL A 55 1.40 3.06 7.56
CA VAL A 55 2.33 4.08 8.05
C VAL A 55 1.64 5.05 9.01
N ALA A 56 0.41 5.48 8.71
CA ALA A 56 -0.36 6.35 9.59
C ALA A 56 -0.63 5.69 10.94
N VAL A 57 -1.00 4.40 10.95
CA VAL A 57 -1.22 3.62 12.18
C VAL A 57 0.08 3.41 12.95
N LEU A 58 1.19 3.12 12.28
CA LEU A 58 2.50 2.99 12.92
C LEU A 58 2.91 4.29 13.62
N LYS A 59 2.76 5.43 12.93
CA LYS A 59 3.04 6.76 13.48
C LYS A 59 2.14 7.09 14.66
N SER A 60 0.83 6.85 14.55
CA SER A 60 -0.14 7.18 15.62
C SER A 60 0.07 6.35 16.88
N ARG A 61 0.62 5.13 16.75
CA ARG A 61 0.97 4.25 17.87
C ARG A 61 2.37 4.50 18.43
N GLY A 62 3.14 5.42 17.86
CA GLY A 62 4.53 5.65 18.27
C GLY A 62 5.45 4.45 18.00
N PHE A 63 5.14 3.65 16.97
CA PHE A 63 5.86 2.41 16.68
C PHE A 63 7.34 2.69 16.41
N SER A 64 8.20 2.11 17.24
CA SER A 64 9.63 2.33 17.23
C SER A 64 10.39 1.30 16.39
N ARG A 65 11.66 1.58 16.12
CA ARG A 65 12.56 0.64 15.44
C ARG A 65 12.76 -0.65 16.23
N ASP A 66 12.75 -0.57 17.56
CA ASP A 66 12.86 -1.75 18.43
C ASP A 66 11.60 -2.61 18.35
N ASP A 67 10.42 -1.99 18.21
CA ASP A 67 9.16 -2.72 17.99
C ASP A 67 9.20 -3.48 16.65
N PHE A 68 9.75 -2.88 15.60
CA PHE A 68 9.96 -3.53 14.30
C PHE A 68 10.84 -4.77 14.40
N ALA A 69 11.98 -4.66 15.11
CA ALA A 69 12.93 -5.74 15.28
C ALA A 69 12.35 -6.92 16.07
N ARG A 70 11.47 -6.67 17.05
CA ARG A 70 10.76 -7.72 17.78
C ARG A 70 9.73 -8.45 16.93
N SER A 71 9.02 -7.72 16.05
CA SER A 71 8.04 -8.32 15.13
C SER A 71 8.67 -9.09 13.97
N HIS A 72 9.94 -8.81 13.64
CA HIS A 72 10.68 -9.47 12.56
C HIS A 72 12.07 -9.93 13.02
N PRO A 73 12.16 -11.02 13.82
CA PRO A 73 13.41 -11.45 14.47
C PRO A 73 14.53 -11.94 13.53
N ARG A 74 14.28 -12.14 12.21
CA ARG A 74 15.34 -12.38 11.21
C ARG A 74 15.72 -11.08 10.49
N ARG A 75 16.95 -10.61 10.76
CA ARG A 75 17.76 -9.59 10.05
C ARG A 75 16.99 -8.39 9.51
N TYR A 76 17.27 -7.22 10.10
CA TYR A 76 17.26 -5.93 9.39
C TYR A 76 18.41 -5.97 8.36
N PRO A 77 18.18 -6.05 7.05
CA PRO A 77 19.25 -5.82 6.10
C PRO A 77 19.42 -4.32 6.04
N GLY A 78 20.56 -3.82 6.52
CA GLY A 78 21.04 -2.53 6.04
C GLY A 78 20.96 -2.53 4.53
N THR A 79 20.27 -1.55 3.97
CA THR A 79 20.25 -1.27 2.55
C THR A 79 21.69 -0.96 2.15
N THR A 80 22.43 -1.96 1.68
CA THR A 80 23.55 -1.67 0.79
C THR A 80 22.89 -1.14 -0.49
N PHE A 81 22.92 0.18 -0.67
CA PHE A 81 22.69 0.80 -1.97
C PHE A 81 23.63 0.11 -2.95
N ILE A 82 23.08 -0.62 -3.92
CA ILE A 82 23.84 -1.10 -5.06
C ILE A 82 23.87 0.08 -6.04
N ASP A 83 25.03 0.73 -6.16
CA ASP A 83 25.23 1.75 -7.19
C ASP A 83 25.31 1.08 -8.57
N LEU A 84 24.22 1.21 -9.33
CA LEU A 84 24.11 0.70 -10.70
C LEU A 84 25.09 1.36 -11.68
N ARG A 85 25.78 2.45 -11.30
CA ARG A 85 26.83 3.06 -12.15
C ARG A 85 28.16 2.30 -12.11
N SER A 86 28.32 1.33 -11.22
CA SER A 86 29.57 0.55 -11.08
C SER A 86 29.71 -0.58 -12.11
N GLY A 87 28.70 -0.84 -12.96
CA GLY A 87 28.63 -2.03 -13.82
C GLY A 87 28.75 -1.79 -15.33
N CYS A 88 28.79 -0.55 -15.81
CA CYS A 88 28.84 -0.23 -17.25
C CYS A 88 30.25 0.14 -17.73
N HIS A 89 31.26 -0.69 -17.47
CA HIS A 89 32.51 -0.67 -18.23
C HIS A 89 33.12 -2.07 -18.30
N ALA A 90 32.77 -2.82 -19.33
CA ALA A 90 33.61 -3.88 -19.91
C ALA A 90 32.99 -4.37 -21.23
N HIS A 91 33.47 -3.84 -22.35
CA HIS A 91 34.07 -4.64 -23.43
C HIS A 91 34.71 -3.71 -24.46
N PRO A 92 35.94 -4.01 -24.93
CA PRO A 92 36.61 -3.28 -26.01
C PRO A 92 35.94 -3.51 -27.38
#